data_AF-A0AA35WX28-F1
#
_entry.id   AF-A0AA35WX28-F1
#
_cell.length_a   1.000
_cell.length_b   1.000
_cell.length_c   1.000
_cell.angle_alpha   90.00
_cell.angle_beta   90.00
_cell.angle_gamma   90.00
#
_symmetry.space_group_name_H-M   'P 1'
#
loop_
_entity.id
_entity.type
_entity.pdbx_description
1 polymer ?
#
loop_
_entity_poly.entity_id
_entity_poly.type
_entity_poly.pdbx_seq_one_letter_code
_entity_poly.pdbx_strand_id
1 'polypeptide(L)'
;MPLPILLCDQCDEPLTDKNALNAIRNSIQRSFEFWFGLSIEELLPTDTRCLNCNSSDFRKEATLIDSYFANLLQIIDNSDFKKPLGDHTSVMFVPQTSVGDSQWTKWLAEISVISAALSRSRPIKESQPFKQLKLKTLPEIDGKIQIEDAFLNKYPADVVRLVAISPSVEAKQINYKQLEKLAEGYLGQYQQMQALFDDISEHLYPFLIDSQKASETEQKDTAAEVYKDEQHFTAANGHDVETDVETGVACAPTHTNLEVPRDTTTAGKTLPMDSLAITVTAQLLQEVQHAYQAENFHEMWALLTNFCQDDLRFYSRTMESRPTTTLRAAQSMLSEITTVLLQRFAPLTPFLAEHFYRLISVEGITSDHSIFQGNWHSRSPLIGQSLQPSDVKKDEAKAEWEEVKRAYDAKS
;
A
#
# COMPACT_ATOMS: atom_id res chain seq x y z
N MET A 1 -31.46 -10.76 -2.16
CA MET A 1 -31.10 -11.37 -3.46
C MET A 1 -32.07 -12.52 -3.72
N PRO A 2 -32.67 -12.69 -4.92
CA PRO A 2 -33.59 -13.80 -5.17
C PRO A 2 -32.87 -15.15 -5.20
N LEU A 3 -33.58 -16.24 -4.87
CA LEU A 3 -33.16 -17.59 -5.25
C LEU A 3 -33.62 -17.82 -6.70
N PRO A 4 -32.70 -17.95 -7.69
CA PRO A 4 -33.06 -18.08 -9.11
C PRO A 4 -33.54 -19.51 -9.42
N ILE A 5 -34.62 -19.92 -8.76
CA ILE A 5 -35.27 -21.23 -8.87
C ILE A 5 -36.62 -21.01 -9.54
N LEU A 6 -36.91 -21.84 -10.55
CA LEU A 6 -38.25 -21.95 -11.12
C LEU A 6 -38.89 -23.23 -10.63
N LEU A 7 -40.15 -23.15 -10.22
CA LEU A 7 -40.96 -24.29 -9.77
C LEU A 7 -42.04 -24.59 -10.81
N CYS A 8 -42.31 -25.87 -11.04
CA CYS A 8 -43.43 -26.29 -11.88
C CYS A 8 -44.77 -25.94 -11.23
N ASP A 9 -45.69 -25.34 -11.98
CA ASP A 9 -47.03 -24.98 -11.47
C ASP A 9 -47.95 -26.20 -11.25
N GLN A 10 -47.64 -27.34 -11.87
CA GLN A 10 -48.48 -28.53 -11.78
C GLN A 10 -48.07 -29.51 -10.67
N CYS A 11 -46.77 -29.59 -10.35
CA CYS A 11 -46.26 -30.58 -9.40
C CYS A 11 -45.26 -30.04 -8.38
N ASP A 12 -45.02 -28.73 -8.35
CA ASP A 12 -44.09 -28.05 -7.44
C ASP A 12 -42.62 -28.47 -7.53
N GLU A 13 -42.27 -29.31 -8.51
CA GLU A 13 -40.89 -29.77 -8.71
C GLU A 13 -39.99 -28.62 -9.20
N PRO A 14 -38.80 -28.42 -8.62
CA PRO A 14 -37.85 -27.43 -9.09
C PRO A 14 -37.27 -27.79 -10.46
N LEU A 15 -37.11 -26.78 -11.32
CA LEU A 15 -36.46 -26.91 -12.61
C LEU A 15 -34.95 -27.12 -12.41
N THR A 16 -34.49 -28.34 -12.67
CA THR A 16 -33.09 -28.75 -12.49
C THR A 16 -32.35 -28.97 -13.81
N ASP A 17 -33.02 -28.71 -14.95
CA ASP A 17 -32.41 -28.85 -16.27
C ASP A 17 -31.20 -27.91 -16.44
N LYS A 18 -30.08 -28.46 -16.92
CA LYS A 18 -28.82 -27.73 -17.00
C LYS A 18 -28.86 -26.60 -18.01
N ASN A 19 -29.56 -26.77 -19.14
CA ASN A 19 -29.64 -25.75 -20.18
C ASN A 19 -30.50 -24.57 -19.70
N ALA A 20 -31.65 -24.86 -19.07
CA ALA A 20 -32.50 -23.87 -18.44
C ALA A 20 -31.77 -23.10 -17.32
N LEU A 21 -31.06 -23.80 -16.43
CA LEU A 21 -30.29 -23.15 -15.35
C LEU A 21 -29.17 -22.25 -15.89
N ASN A 22 -28.52 -22.65 -16.99
CA ASN A 22 -27.52 -21.80 -17.66
C ASN A 22 -28.17 -20.58 -18.33
N ALA A 23 -29.34 -20.73 -18.95
CA ALA A 23 -30.10 -19.62 -19.52
C ALA A 23 -30.47 -18.59 -18.44
N ILE A 24 -31.05 -19.05 -17.32
CA ILE A 24 -31.35 -18.20 -16.17
C ILE A 24 -30.10 -17.49 -15.68
N ARG A 25 -28.99 -18.22 -15.47
CA ARG A 25 -27.71 -17.64 -15.02
C ARG A 25 -27.25 -16.54 -15.97
N ASN A 26 -27.25 -16.78 -17.28
CA ASN A 26 -26.77 -15.84 -18.28
C ASN A 26 -27.66 -14.57 -18.31
N SER A 27 -28.98 -14.72 -18.17
CA SER A 27 -29.92 -13.60 -18.15
C SER A 27 -29.74 -12.71 -16.93
N ILE A 28 -29.42 -13.29 -15.76
CA ILE A 28 -29.29 -12.54 -14.50
C ILE A 28 -27.85 -12.17 -14.12
N GLN A 29 -26.85 -12.61 -14.90
CA GLN A 29 -25.43 -12.42 -14.55
C GLN A 29 -25.05 -10.95 -14.39
N ARG A 30 -25.69 -10.05 -15.14
CA ARG A 30 -25.40 -8.60 -15.10
C ARG A 30 -26.06 -7.89 -13.92
N SER A 31 -27.25 -8.33 -13.51
CA SER A 31 -27.99 -7.76 -12.39
C SER A 31 -29.10 -8.73 -11.97
N PHE A 32 -29.33 -8.83 -10.65
CA PHE A 32 -30.46 -9.60 -10.13
C PHE A 32 -31.81 -8.97 -10.48
N GLU A 33 -31.85 -7.69 -10.87
CA GLU A 33 -33.09 -7.00 -11.26
C GLU A 33 -33.76 -7.67 -12.47
N PHE A 34 -32.97 -8.25 -13.36
CA PHE A 34 -33.48 -9.03 -14.50
C PHE A 34 -34.32 -10.23 -14.05
N TRP A 35 -34.04 -10.81 -12.87
CA TRP A 35 -34.90 -11.85 -12.30
C TRP A 35 -36.32 -11.34 -12.02
N PHE A 36 -36.48 -10.08 -11.62
CA PHE A 36 -37.79 -9.51 -11.33
C PHE A 36 -38.46 -8.96 -12.60
N GLY A 37 -37.68 -8.38 -13.51
CA GLY A 37 -38.19 -7.73 -14.71
C GLY A 37 -38.58 -8.67 -15.86
N LEU A 38 -37.86 -9.77 -16.06
CA LEU A 38 -38.08 -10.67 -17.20
C LEU A 38 -39.25 -11.63 -16.97
N SER A 39 -40.00 -12.00 -18.00
CA SER A 39 -41.01 -13.07 -17.92
C SER A 39 -40.36 -14.46 -17.86
N ILE A 40 -41.15 -15.51 -17.61
CA ILE A 40 -40.66 -16.89 -17.62
C ILE A 40 -40.19 -17.29 -19.03
N GLU A 41 -40.92 -16.86 -20.05
CA GLU A 41 -40.64 -17.09 -21.47
C GLU A 41 -39.36 -16.37 -21.93
N GLU A 42 -39.02 -15.24 -21.31
CA GLU A 42 -37.76 -14.54 -21.57
C GLU A 42 -36.57 -15.16 -20.83
N LEU A 43 -36.82 -15.86 -19.72
CA LEU A 43 -35.79 -16.54 -18.91
C LEU A 43 -35.45 -17.95 -19.42
N LEU A 44 -36.39 -18.61 -20.09
CA LEU A 44 -36.29 -20.02 -20.47
C LEU A 44 -36.31 -20.26 -21.98
N PRO A 45 -35.60 -21.28 -22.49
CA PRO A 45 -35.83 -21.81 -23.83
C PRO A 45 -37.29 -22.28 -24.02
N THR A 46 -37.85 -22.09 -25.22
CA THR A 46 -39.26 -22.37 -25.54
C THR A 46 -39.68 -23.84 -25.38
N ASP A 47 -38.72 -24.75 -25.47
CA ASP A 47 -38.90 -26.21 -25.36
C ASP A 47 -38.71 -26.74 -23.93
N THR A 48 -38.49 -25.86 -22.95
CA THR A 48 -38.32 -26.28 -21.56
C THR A 48 -39.56 -27.00 -21.03
N ARG A 49 -39.36 -28.18 -20.42
CA ARG A 49 -40.43 -29.01 -19.84
C ARG A 49 -40.01 -29.54 -18.47
N CYS A 50 -40.98 -29.69 -17.58
CA CYS A 50 -40.76 -30.30 -16.27
C CYS A 50 -40.38 -31.78 -16.42
N LEU A 51 -39.28 -32.20 -15.80
CA LEU A 51 -38.79 -33.59 -15.89
C LEU A 51 -39.70 -34.61 -15.18
N ASN A 52 -40.59 -34.16 -14.29
CA ASN A 52 -41.47 -35.03 -13.52
C ASN A 52 -42.86 -35.18 -14.16
N CYS A 53 -43.53 -34.07 -14.52
CA CYS A 53 -44.91 -34.11 -15.04
C CYS A 53 -45.05 -33.65 -16.50
N ASN A 54 -43.95 -33.27 -17.16
CA ASN A 54 -43.92 -32.79 -18.55
C ASN A 54 -44.71 -31.49 -18.83
N SER A 55 -45.09 -30.74 -17.79
CA SER A 55 -45.69 -29.40 -17.91
C SER A 55 -44.70 -28.39 -18.51
N SER A 56 -45.24 -27.37 -19.19
CA SER A 56 -44.51 -26.17 -19.66
C SER A 56 -44.63 -24.98 -18.72
N ASP A 57 -45.47 -25.08 -17.69
CA ASP A 57 -45.86 -23.94 -16.87
C ASP A 57 -45.00 -23.87 -15.61
N PHE A 58 -44.32 -22.74 -15.44
CA PHE A 58 -43.40 -22.48 -14.33
C PHE A 58 -43.67 -21.13 -13.69
N ARG A 59 -43.36 -21.04 -12.39
CA ARG A 59 -43.33 -19.78 -11.63
C ARG A 59 -41.97 -19.58 -10.97
N LYS A 60 -41.68 -18.33 -10.63
CA LYS A 60 -40.48 -17.97 -9.85
C LYS A 60 -40.66 -18.33 -8.39
N GLU A 61 -39.60 -18.85 -7.78
CA GLU A 61 -39.49 -18.92 -6.33
C GLU A 61 -39.54 -17.51 -5.74
N ALA A 62 -40.39 -17.32 -4.73
CA ALA A 62 -40.60 -16.04 -4.05
C ALA A 62 -39.61 -15.84 -2.90
N THR A 63 -39.00 -16.92 -2.42
CA THR A 63 -38.05 -16.91 -1.32
C THR A 63 -36.78 -16.14 -1.70
N LEU A 64 -36.40 -15.20 -0.82
CA LEU A 64 -35.19 -14.42 -0.96
C LEU A 64 -34.07 -15.02 -0.11
N ILE A 65 -32.86 -14.87 -0.61
CA ILE A 65 -31.63 -15.16 0.13
C ILE A 65 -31.48 -14.13 1.25
N ASP A 66 -31.19 -14.64 2.45
CA ASP A 66 -30.85 -13.86 3.64
C ASP A 66 -29.70 -12.87 3.35
N SER A 67 -29.82 -11.64 3.87
CA SER A 67 -28.87 -10.56 3.59
C SER A 67 -27.47 -10.86 4.12
N TYR A 68 -27.37 -11.54 5.27
CA TYR A 68 -26.08 -11.92 5.84
C TYR A 68 -25.42 -12.99 4.98
N PHE A 69 -26.16 -14.02 4.57
CA PHE A 69 -25.66 -15.05 3.67
C PHE A 69 -25.25 -14.48 2.30
N ALA A 70 -26.02 -13.54 1.74
CA ALA A 70 -25.66 -12.85 0.50
C ALA A 70 -24.34 -12.07 0.62
N ASN A 71 -24.10 -11.42 1.76
CA ASN A 71 -22.84 -10.74 2.06
C ASN A 71 -21.68 -11.75 2.11
N LEU A 72 -21.85 -12.90 2.78
CA LEU A 72 -20.83 -13.95 2.79
C LEU A 72 -20.47 -14.43 1.38
N LEU A 73 -21.45 -14.61 0.50
CA LEU A 73 -21.21 -14.98 -0.90
C LEU A 73 -20.43 -13.90 -1.65
N GLN A 74 -20.76 -12.62 -1.45
CA GLN A 74 -20.07 -11.50 -2.06
C GLN A 74 -18.61 -11.39 -1.58
N ILE A 75 -18.36 -11.60 -0.29
CA ILE A 75 -17.01 -11.64 0.28
C ILE A 75 -16.21 -12.75 -0.41
N ILE A 76 -16.75 -13.96 -0.51
CA ILE A 76 -16.08 -15.09 -1.15
C ILE A 76 -15.78 -14.78 -2.62
N ASP A 77 -16.72 -14.19 -3.36
CA ASP A 77 -16.57 -13.87 -4.77
C ASP A 77 -15.49 -12.82 -5.05
N ASN A 78 -15.39 -11.80 -4.20
CA ASN A 78 -14.41 -10.71 -4.33
C ASN A 78 -13.06 -11.00 -3.64
N SER A 79 -12.98 -12.08 -2.87
CA SER A 79 -11.75 -12.46 -2.17
C SER A 79 -10.79 -13.26 -3.05
N ASP A 80 -9.54 -13.31 -2.60
CA ASP A 80 -8.55 -14.23 -3.15
C ASP A 80 -8.82 -15.71 -2.76
N PHE A 81 -9.91 -16.04 -2.05
CA PHE A 81 -10.28 -17.46 -1.77
C PHE A 81 -10.48 -18.28 -3.06
N LYS A 82 -10.70 -17.63 -4.20
CA LYS A 82 -10.83 -18.28 -5.52
C LYS A 82 -9.52 -18.40 -6.30
N LYS A 83 -8.46 -17.71 -5.90
CA LYS A 83 -7.17 -17.70 -6.61
C LYS A 83 -6.19 -18.66 -5.92
N PRO A 84 -5.34 -19.39 -6.66
CA PRO A 84 -4.19 -20.04 -6.04
C PRO A 84 -3.34 -18.95 -5.37
N LEU A 85 -3.18 -19.07 -4.05
CA LEU A 85 -2.37 -18.14 -3.26
C LEU A 85 -0.91 -18.23 -3.72
N GLY A 86 -0.33 -17.10 -4.14
CA GLY A 86 1.12 -16.99 -4.31
C GLY A 86 1.84 -17.01 -2.95
N ASP A 87 3.18 -16.99 -2.98
CA ASP A 87 4.01 -17.24 -1.78
C ASP A 87 3.81 -16.22 -0.63
N HIS A 88 3.25 -15.04 -0.89
CA HIS A 88 3.01 -14.01 0.11
C HIS A 88 1.66 -13.32 -0.09
N THR A 89 0.67 -13.68 0.72
CA THR A 89 -0.56 -12.87 0.85
C THR A 89 -0.96 -12.82 2.31
N SER A 90 -0.79 -11.65 2.92
CA SER A 90 -1.36 -11.31 4.21
C SER A 90 -2.80 -10.88 3.98
N VAL A 91 -3.76 -11.73 4.31
CA VAL A 91 -5.18 -11.37 4.26
C VAL A 91 -5.53 -10.68 5.58
N MET A 92 -5.63 -9.35 5.55
CA MET A 92 -6.24 -8.56 6.62
C MET A 92 -7.74 -8.50 6.37
N PHE A 93 -8.54 -8.92 7.34
CA PHE A 93 -9.99 -8.84 7.24
C PHE A 93 -10.54 -8.05 8.41
N VAL A 94 -11.44 -7.12 8.11
CA VAL A 94 -12.16 -6.33 9.11
C VAL A 94 -13.54 -6.96 9.31
N PRO A 95 -13.81 -7.64 10.43
CA PRO A 95 -15.15 -8.14 10.70
C PRO A 95 -16.16 -7.00 10.75
N GLN A 96 -17.17 -7.05 9.87
CA GLN A 96 -18.38 -6.23 9.97
C GLN A 96 -19.37 -6.81 10.99
N THR A 97 -18.88 -7.25 12.15
CA THR A 97 -19.75 -7.70 13.24
C THR A 97 -19.30 -7.02 14.51
N SER A 98 -20.15 -6.13 15.04
CA SER A 98 -19.96 -5.35 16.26
C SER A 98 -19.99 -6.20 17.54
N VAL A 99 -19.47 -7.44 17.50
CA VAL A 99 -19.60 -8.39 18.61
C VAL A 99 -18.38 -9.32 18.62
N GLY A 100 -17.86 -9.60 19.82
CA GLY A 100 -16.58 -10.26 20.15
C GLY A 100 -16.15 -11.53 19.39
N ASP A 101 -14.97 -12.05 19.76
CA ASP A 101 -14.22 -13.16 19.12
C ASP A 101 -15.01 -14.43 18.76
N SER A 102 -16.15 -14.67 19.41
CA SER A 102 -17.05 -15.79 19.10
C SER A 102 -17.81 -15.62 17.79
N GLN A 103 -18.16 -14.38 17.40
CA GLN A 103 -18.80 -14.11 16.11
C GLN A 103 -17.81 -14.18 14.95
N TRP A 104 -16.55 -13.80 15.19
CA TRP A 104 -15.48 -14.02 14.22
C TRP A 104 -15.29 -15.49 13.87
N THR A 105 -15.19 -16.34 14.89
CA THR A 105 -15.01 -17.79 14.70
C THR A 105 -16.20 -18.38 13.95
N LYS A 106 -17.41 -17.92 14.27
CA LYS A 106 -18.64 -18.30 13.55
C LYS A 106 -18.58 -17.88 12.09
N TRP A 107 -18.28 -16.61 11.81
CA TRP A 107 -18.18 -16.05 10.48
C TRP A 107 -17.13 -16.80 9.62
N LEU A 108 -15.95 -17.07 10.20
CA LEU A 108 -14.88 -17.80 9.53
C LEU A 108 -15.30 -19.25 9.21
N ALA A 109 -16.00 -19.91 10.13
CA ALA A 109 -16.54 -21.25 9.90
C ALA A 109 -17.58 -21.24 8.76
N GLU A 110 -18.47 -20.25 8.73
CA GLU A 110 -19.49 -20.10 7.68
C GLU A 110 -18.85 -19.89 6.30
N ILE A 111 -17.89 -18.99 6.17
CA ILE A 111 -17.15 -18.79 4.90
C ILE A 111 -16.41 -20.05 4.47
N SER A 112 -15.79 -20.76 5.41
CA SER A 112 -15.05 -21.99 5.13
C SER A 112 -15.98 -23.09 4.58
N VAL A 113 -17.17 -23.24 5.17
CA VAL A 113 -18.18 -24.23 4.74
C VAL A 113 -18.74 -23.86 3.36
N ILE A 114 -19.13 -22.60 3.15
CA ILE A 114 -19.68 -22.14 1.88
C ILE A 114 -18.66 -22.30 0.76
N SER A 115 -17.42 -21.85 0.99
CA SER A 115 -16.35 -21.94 0.01
C SER A 115 -16.06 -23.40 -0.35
N ALA A 116 -15.98 -24.31 0.64
CA ALA A 116 -15.78 -25.74 0.38
C ALA A 116 -16.92 -26.37 -0.44
N ALA A 117 -18.16 -25.94 -0.23
CA ALA A 117 -19.31 -26.39 -1.00
C ALA A 117 -19.26 -25.90 -2.46
N LEU A 118 -18.82 -24.66 -2.70
CA LEU A 118 -18.75 -24.05 -4.03
C LEU A 118 -17.58 -24.55 -4.87
N SER A 119 -16.38 -24.68 -4.31
CA SER A 119 -15.16 -25.04 -5.04
C SER A 119 -14.93 -26.55 -5.16
N ARG A 120 -15.75 -27.38 -4.48
CA ARG A 120 -15.54 -28.85 -4.28
C ARG A 120 -14.14 -29.21 -3.75
N SER A 121 -13.40 -28.22 -3.24
CA SER A 121 -12.11 -28.35 -2.62
C SER A 121 -12.18 -27.64 -1.28
N ARG A 122 -11.52 -28.17 -0.24
CA ARG A 122 -11.33 -27.40 0.98
C ARG A 122 -10.51 -26.15 0.58
N PRO A 123 -10.99 -24.92 0.83
CA PRO A 123 -10.19 -23.73 0.49
C PRO A 123 -8.85 -23.75 1.26
N ILE A 124 -8.84 -24.47 2.39
CA ILE A 124 -7.80 -24.46 3.42
C ILE A 124 -7.27 -25.89 3.60
N LYS A 125 -6.74 -26.51 2.54
CA LYS A 125 -6.06 -27.81 2.70
C LYS A 125 -4.60 -27.65 3.16
N GLU A 126 -3.95 -26.55 2.80
CA GLU A 126 -2.51 -26.31 3.10
C GLU A 126 -2.13 -24.83 3.31
N SER A 127 -3.09 -23.94 3.60
CA SER A 127 -2.80 -22.51 3.68
C SER A 127 -2.05 -22.15 4.98
N GLN A 128 -0.71 -22.25 4.92
CA GLN A 128 0.25 -21.62 5.81
C GLN A 128 -0.14 -20.20 6.27
N PRO A 129 -0.71 -19.29 5.45
CA PRO A 129 -1.12 -17.95 5.89
C PRO A 129 -2.14 -17.92 7.04
N PHE A 130 -2.84 -19.03 7.33
CA PHE A 130 -3.84 -19.10 8.41
C PHE A 130 -3.31 -19.72 9.70
N LYS A 131 -2.15 -20.41 9.69
CA LYS A 131 -1.49 -20.86 10.92
C LYS A 131 -0.89 -19.70 11.73
N GLN A 132 -0.61 -18.59 11.05
CA GLN A 132 -0.05 -17.37 11.65
C GLN A 132 -1.04 -16.21 11.68
N LEU A 133 -2.33 -16.48 11.48
CA LEU A 133 -3.35 -15.44 11.49
C LEU A 133 -3.47 -14.88 12.91
N LYS A 134 -2.84 -13.71 13.12
CA LYS A 134 -3.06 -12.91 14.31
C LYS A 134 -4.40 -12.20 14.13
N LEU A 135 -5.42 -12.79 14.75
CA LEU A 135 -6.74 -12.20 14.80
C LEU A 135 -6.68 -11.01 15.74
N LYS A 136 -6.76 -9.81 15.17
CA LYS A 136 -6.90 -8.57 15.91
C LYS A 136 -8.29 -8.03 15.64
N THR A 137 -9.13 -8.11 16.65
CA THR A 137 -10.40 -7.39 16.66
C THR A 137 -10.06 -5.91 16.77
N LEU A 138 -10.43 -5.12 15.75
CA LEU A 138 -10.25 -3.66 15.84
C LEU A 138 -11.02 -3.15 17.06
N PRO A 139 -10.45 -2.21 17.83
CA PRO A 139 -11.16 -1.61 18.93
C PRO A 139 -12.44 -0.96 18.40
N GLU A 140 -13.59 -1.42 18.88
CA GLU A 140 -14.88 -0.81 18.53
C GLU A 140 -14.84 0.64 19.01
N ILE A 141 -14.88 1.64 18.12
CA ILE A 141 -15.09 3.01 18.58
C ILE A 141 -16.51 3.01 19.15
N ASP A 142 -16.66 2.98 20.48
CA ASP A 142 -17.96 2.96 21.15
C ASP A 142 -18.77 4.09 20.52
N GLY A 143 -19.99 3.80 20.05
CA GLY A 143 -20.83 4.69 19.23
C GLY A 143 -21.26 6.00 19.91
N LYS A 144 -20.55 6.41 20.96
CA LYS A 144 -20.67 7.65 21.73
C LYS A 144 -19.79 8.77 21.20
N ILE A 145 -18.68 8.49 20.51
CA ILE A 145 -17.92 9.54 19.83
C ILE A 145 -18.50 9.71 18.43
N GLN A 146 -19.60 10.44 18.34
CA GLN A 146 -20.05 10.95 17.05
C GLN A 146 -19.03 12.01 16.62
N ILE A 147 -18.15 11.64 15.68
CA ILE A 147 -17.27 12.61 15.02
C ILE A 147 -18.14 13.38 14.04
N GLU A 148 -18.46 14.63 14.40
CA GLU A 148 -19.22 15.53 13.54
C GLU A 148 -18.37 15.99 12.36
N ASP A 149 -19.01 16.30 11.23
CA ASP A 149 -18.34 16.89 10.06
C ASP A 149 -17.56 18.16 10.42
N ALA A 150 -18.04 18.92 11.41
CA ALA A 150 -17.35 20.09 11.94
C ALA A 150 -15.95 19.77 12.47
N PHE A 151 -15.75 18.61 13.11
CA PHE A 151 -14.45 18.16 13.56
C PHE A 151 -13.56 17.76 12.38
N LEU A 152 -14.08 16.97 11.45
CA LEU A 152 -13.34 16.52 10.26
C LEU A 152 -12.88 17.70 9.39
N ASN A 153 -13.70 18.74 9.28
CA ASN A 153 -13.40 19.93 8.51
C ASN A 153 -12.44 20.90 9.23
N LYS A 154 -12.25 20.75 10.55
CA LYS A 154 -11.39 21.64 11.37
C LYS A 154 -9.91 21.28 11.25
N TYR A 155 -9.57 20.02 11.01
CA TYR A 155 -8.19 19.53 11.01
C TYR A 155 -7.79 18.94 9.65
N PRO A 156 -6.49 19.01 9.27
CA PRO A 156 -6.00 18.29 8.11
C PRO A 156 -6.31 16.80 8.19
N ALA A 157 -6.59 16.16 7.05
CA ALA A 157 -6.89 14.72 7.00
C ALA A 157 -5.78 13.87 7.62
N ASP A 158 -4.51 14.24 7.45
CA ASP A 158 -3.37 13.59 8.11
C ASP A 158 -3.47 13.66 9.63
N VAL A 159 -3.85 14.80 10.20
CA VAL A 159 -4.02 14.96 11.65
C VAL A 159 -5.17 14.09 12.16
N VAL A 160 -6.28 14.01 11.41
CA VAL A 160 -7.41 13.12 11.77
C VAL A 160 -6.97 11.65 11.76
N ARG A 161 -6.12 11.24 10.80
CA ARG A 161 -5.55 9.88 10.77
C ARG A 161 -4.66 9.61 11.99
N LEU A 162 -3.83 10.57 12.38
CA LEU A 162 -2.96 10.46 13.57
C LEU A 162 -3.78 10.35 14.86
N VAL A 163 -4.87 11.11 14.97
CA VAL A 163 -5.82 10.98 16.08
C VAL A 163 -6.41 9.56 16.12
N ALA A 164 -6.81 9.02 14.98
CA ALA A 164 -7.43 7.69 14.90
C ALA A 164 -6.51 6.54 15.36
N ILE A 165 -5.19 6.68 15.18
CA ILE A 165 -4.18 5.68 15.63
C ILE A 165 -3.67 5.95 17.06
N SER A 166 -4.26 6.89 17.80
CA SER A 166 -3.80 7.19 19.15
C SER A 166 -4.22 6.10 20.13
N PRO A 167 -3.33 5.68 21.07
CA PRO A 167 -3.64 4.65 22.06
C PRO A 167 -4.88 4.96 22.92
N SER A 168 -5.14 6.25 23.18
CA SER A 168 -6.31 6.67 23.96
C SER A 168 -7.63 6.51 23.20
N VAL A 169 -7.59 6.65 21.87
CA VAL A 169 -8.72 6.39 20.97
C VAL A 169 -8.94 4.88 20.85
N GLU A 170 -7.87 4.12 20.62
CA GLU A 170 -7.91 2.65 20.58
C GLU A 170 -8.48 2.05 21.88
N ALA A 171 -8.13 2.61 23.04
CA ALA A 171 -8.66 2.15 24.32
C ALA A 171 -10.12 2.57 24.60
N LYS A 172 -10.75 3.38 23.73
CA LYS A 172 -12.11 3.96 23.88
C LYS A 172 -12.28 4.83 25.14
N GLN A 173 -11.22 5.48 25.62
CA GLN A 173 -11.22 6.17 26.93
C GLN A 173 -11.35 7.69 26.83
N ILE A 174 -11.92 8.24 25.76
CA ILE A 174 -11.92 9.69 25.54
C ILE A 174 -13.31 10.28 25.25
N ASN A 175 -13.55 11.48 25.77
CA ASN A 175 -14.68 12.34 25.40
C ASN A 175 -14.29 13.36 24.32
N TYR A 176 -15.27 14.08 23.77
CA TYR A 176 -15.03 15.06 22.68
C TYR A 176 -13.99 16.14 23.04
N LYS A 177 -14.01 16.67 24.27
CA LYS A 177 -13.03 17.68 24.70
C LYS A 177 -11.60 17.10 24.75
N GLN A 178 -11.45 15.84 25.15
CA GLN A 178 -10.17 15.14 25.12
C GLN A 178 -9.73 14.84 23.69
N LEU A 179 -10.67 14.49 22.80
CA LEU A 179 -10.41 14.30 21.37
C LEU A 179 -9.89 15.59 20.71
N GLU A 180 -10.51 16.74 20.99
CA GLU A 180 -10.03 18.03 20.47
C GLU A 180 -8.61 18.35 20.97
N LYS A 181 -8.35 18.18 22.27
CA LYS A 181 -7.02 18.40 22.84
C LYS A 181 -5.97 17.47 22.21
N LEU A 182 -6.34 16.22 21.94
CA LEU A 182 -5.49 15.25 21.26
C LEU A 182 -5.19 15.69 19.82
N ALA A 183 -6.21 16.13 19.09
CA ALA A 183 -6.08 16.64 17.73
C ALA A 183 -5.20 17.89 17.67
N GLU A 184 -5.33 18.82 18.61
CA GLU A 184 -4.45 19.99 18.75
C GLU A 184 -2.99 19.58 18.99
N GLY A 185 -2.75 18.54 19.80
CA GLY A 185 -1.43 17.98 20.03
C GLY A 185 -0.78 17.42 18.75
N TYR A 186 -1.51 16.60 18.00
CA TYR A 186 -1.04 16.09 16.71
C TYR A 186 -0.91 17.18 15.65
N LEU A 187 -1.79 18.18 15.64
CA LEU A 187 -1.68 19.34 14.75
C LEU A 187 -0.36 20.09 15.00
N GLY A 188 0.02 20.31 16.26
CA GLY A 188 1.29 20.92 16.60
C GLY A 188 2.49 20.12 16.09
N GLN A 189 2.50 18.80 16.30
CA GLN A 189 3.57 17.92 15.80
C GLN A 189 3.62 17.90 14.26
N TYR A 190 2.46 17.86 13.61
CA TYR A 190 2.32 17.92 12.16
C TYR A 190 2.90 19.20 11.58
N GLN A 191 2.55 20.36 12.14
CA GLN A 191 3.07 21.67 11.73
C GLN A 191 4.59 21.77 11.94
N GLN A 192 5.12 21.16 13.00
CA GLN A 192 6.56 21.10 13.22
C GLN A 192 7.29 20.24 12.19
N MET A 193 6.67 19.16 11.68
CA MET A 193 7.18 18.38 10.55
C MET A 193 7.13 19.18 9.25
N GLN A 194 6.02 19.88 8.98
CA GLN A 194 5.90 20.75 7.81
C GLN A 194 7.04 21.78 7.79
N ALA A 195 7.20 22.55 8.87
CA ALA A 195 8.23 23.57 8.95
C ALA A 195 9.66 23.03 8.79
N LEU A 196 9.93 21.80 9.27
CA LEU A 196 11.22 21.15 9.08
C LEU A 196 11.43 20.73 7.61
N PHE A 197 10.45 20.11 6.98
CA PHE A 197 10.59 19.68 5.58
C PHE A 197 10.60 20.86 4.61
N ASP A 198 9.91 21.96 4.93
CA ASP A 198 10.03 23.23 4.22
C ASP A 198 11.48 23.74 4.28
N ASP A 199 12.07 23.83 5.48
CA ASP A 199 13.48 24.23 5.68
C ASP A 199 14.45 23.32 4.91
N ILE A 200 14.26 22.00 4.96
CA ILE A 200 15.07 21.06 4.19
C ILE A 200 14.90 21.29 2.68
N SER A 201 13.68 21.53 2.21
CA SER A 201 13.43 21.80 0.80
C SER A 201 14.15 23.07 0.31
N GLU A 202 14.22 24.12 1.15
CA GLU A 202 14.98 25.33 0.85
C GLU A 202 16.49 25.05 0.73
N HIS A 203 17.04 24.23 1.64
CA HIS A 203 18.45 23.81 1.58
C HIS A 203 18.77 22.96 0.33
N LEU A 204 17.80 22.20 -0.17
CA LEU A 204 17.97 21.31 -1.32
C LEU A 204 17.63 21.99 -2.65
N TYR A 205 16.87 23.09 -2.66
CA TYR A 205 16.38 23.73 -3.88
C TYR A 205 17.49 24.08 -4.91
N PRO A 206 18.62 24.72 -4.52
CA PRO A 206 19.70 25.03 -5.47
C PRO A 206 20.35 23.77 -6.05
N PHE A 207 20.50 22.74 -5.22
CA PHE A 207 21.07 21.45 -5.60
C PHE A 207 20.19 20.72 -6.62
N LEU A 208 18.88 20.71 -6.39
CA LEU A 208 17.92 20.01 -7.26
C LEU A 208 17.81 20.65 -8.65
N ILE A 209 17.85 21.99 -8.75
CA ILE A 209 17.88 22.69 -10.05
C ILE A 209 19.13 22.33 -10.86
N ASP A 210 20.29 22.28 -10.20
CA ASP A 210 21.55 21.91 -10.86
C ASP A 210 21.48 20.47 -11.40
N SER A 211 20.95 19.54 -10.60
CA SER A 211 20.75 18.14 -11.00
C SER A 211 19.76 17.99 -12.17
N GLN A 212 18.66 18.76 -12.18
CA GLN A 212 17.71 18.77 -13.29
C GLN A 212 18.37 19.22 -14.60
N LYS A 213 19.11 20.33 -14.57
CA LYS A 213 19.82 20.84 -15.76
C LYS A 213 20.86 19.84 -16.28
N ALA A 214 21.54 19.12 -15.38
CA ALA A 214 22.47 18.07 -15.77
C ALA A 214 21.74 16.92 -16.49
N SER A 215 20.62 16.43 -15.93
CA SER A 215 19.82 15.36 -16.54
C SER A 215 19.23 15.73 -17.91
N GLU A 216 18.78 16.97 -18.09
CA GLU A 216 18.29 17.47 -19.39
C GLU A 216 19.41 17.62 -20.43
N THR A 217 20.65 17.84 -19.99
CA THR A 217 21.82 17.95 -20.88
C THR A 217 22.27 16.55 -21.32
N GLU A 218 22.31 15.58 -20.41
CA GLU A 218 22.62 14.18 -20.73
C GLU A 218 21.57 13.55 -21.66
N GLN A 219 20.28 13.86 -21.48
CA GLN A 219 19.21 13.41 -22.39
C GLN A 219 19.34 14.03 -23.80
N LYS A 220 19.85 15.27 -23.91
CA LYS A 220 20.12 15.90 -25.21
C LYS A 220 21.37 15.35 -25.89
N ASP A 221 22.41 15.02 -25.13
CA ASP A 221 23.65 14.46 -25.66
C ASP A 221 23.46 12.99 -26.09
N THR A 222 22.71 12.19 -25.33
CA THR A 222 22.31 10.83 -25.74
C THR A 222 21.38 10.83 -26.95
N ALA A 223 20.42 11.77 -27.03
CA ALA A 223 19.61 11.93 -28.24
C ALA A 223 20.44 12.36 -29.48
N ALA A 224 21.51 13.14 -29.28
CA ALA A 224 22.43 13.53 -30.35
C ALA A 224 23.41 12.42 -30.77
N GLU A 225 23.74 11.48 -29.88
CA GLU A 225 24.52 10.29 -30.19
C GLU A 225 23.68 9.22 -30.91
N VAL A 226 22.43 8.99 -30.48
CA VAL A 226 21.49 8.09 -31.17
C VAL A 226 21.20 8.58 -32.61
N TYR A 227 21.11 9.90 -32.83
CA TYR A 227 20.96 10.47 -34.18
C TYR A 227 22.18 10.29 -35.09
N LYS A 228 23.37 9.99 -34.54
CA LYS A 228 24.58 9.71 -35.32
C LYS A 228 24.73 8.22 -35.66
N ASP A 229 24.24 7.32 -34.80
CA ASP A 229 24.30 5.87 -35.05
C ASP A 229 23.23 5.40 -36.06
N GLU A 230 22.08 6.07 -36.15
CA GLU A 230 21.04 5.73 -37.14
C GLU A 230 21.41 6.06 -38.59
N GLN A 231 22.46 6.86 -38.85
CA GLN A 231 22.94 7.13 -40.21
C GLN A 231 23.93 6.07 -40.75
N HIS A 232 24.30 5.07 -39.94
CA HIS A 232 25.27 4.03 -40.34
C HIS A 232 24.72 2.61 -40.45
N PHE A 233 23.39 2.40 -40.29
CA PHE A 233 22.79 1.06 -40.35
C PHE A 233 21.60 0.92 -41.31
N THR A 234 21.79 1.26 -42.60
CA THR A 234 20.87 0.79 -43.66
C THR A 234 21.64 0.23 -44.85
N ALA A 235 22.12 -1.01 -44.73
CA ALA A 235 22.36 -1.90 -45.87
C ALA A 235 22.61 -3.34 -45.38
N ALA A 236 21.58 -4.20 -45.42
CA ALA A 236 21.63 -5.55 -46.00
C ALA A 236 20.51 -6.47 -45.48
N ASN A 237 19.67 -6.88 -46.43
CA ASN A 237 19.04 -8.19 -46.61
C ASN A 237 18.04 -8.73 -45.59
N GLY A 238 16.79 -8.85 -46.08
CA GLY A 238 15.76 -9.70 -45.50
C GLY A 238 15.90 -11.17 -45.86
N HIS A 239 15.18 -12.00 -45.11
CA HIS A 239 14.59 -13.26 -45.53
C HIS A 239 13.51 -13.66 -44.52
N ASP A 240 12.32 -13.95 -45.04
CA ASP A 240 11.17 -14.53 -44.34
C ASP A 240 11.41 -16.01 -44.02
N VAL A 241 11.06 -16.45 -42.82
CA VAL A 241 10.68 -17.86 -42.53
C VAL A 241 9.62 -17.88 -41.42
N GLU A 242 8.42 -18.35 -41.76
CA GLU A 242 7.41 -18.86 -40.84
C GLU A 242 7.74 -20.31 -40.43
N THR A 243 7.55 -20.66 -39.15
CA THR A 243 7.14 -22.01 -38.70
C THR A 243 6.50 -21.94 -37.30
N ASP A 244 5.32 -22.54 -37.18
CA ASP A 244 4.59 -22.84 -35.94
C ASP A 244 5.32 -23.85 -35.02
N VAL A 245 5.01 -23.84 -33.71
CA VAL A 245 4.61 -25.00 -32.86
C VAL A 245 4.60 -24.59 -31.37
N GLU A 246 3.55 -25.04 -30.68
CA GLU A 246 3.22 -24.93 -29.25
C GLU A 246 4.36 -25.31 -28.28
N THR A 247 4.45 -24.65 -27.12
CA THR A 247 4.52 -25.27 -25.77
C THR A 247 4.69 -24.20 -24.69
N GLY A 248 4.02 -24.39 -23.54
CA GLY A 248 3.96 -23.42 -22.46
C GLY A 248 5.29 -23.14 -21.78
N VAL A 249 5.50 -21.89 -21.38
CA VAL A 249 6.49 -21.50 -20.39
C VAL A 249 5.88 -20.40 -19.52
N ALA A 250 5.99 -20.62 -18.21
CA ALA A 250 5.63 -19.69 -17.16
C ALA A 250 6.28 -18.31 -17.41
N CYS A 251 5.50 -17.23 -17.27
CA CYS A 251 6.04 -15.89 -17.07
C CYS A 251 6.74 -15.83 -15.71
N ALA A 252 8.02 -16.24 -15.68
CA ALA A 252 8.96 -15.69 -14.73
C ALA A 252 9.14 -14.20 -15.08
N PRO A 253 9.08 -13.27 -14.13
CA PRO A 253 9.48 -11.91 -14.41
C PRO A 253 10.97 -11.95 -14.73
N THR A 254 11.29 -11.66 -15.98
CA THR A 254 12.64 -11.38 -16.45
C THR A 254 13.19 -10.23 -15.62
N HIS A 255 14.12 -10.57 -14.72
CA HIS A 255 15.08 -9.64 -14.17
C HIS A 255 15.82 -8.99 -15.33
N THR A 256 15.29 -7.88 -15.83
CA THR A 256 16.03 -6.97 -16.65
C THR A 256 16.86 -6.13 -15.69
N ASN A 257 18.14 -6.47 -15.65
CA ASN A 257 19.20 -5.58 -15.24
C ASN A 257 18.97 -4.22 -15.93
N LEU A 258 18.45 -3.25 -15.19
CA LEU A 258 18.78 -1.86 -15.47
C LEU A 258 19.82 -1.45 -14.44
N GLU A 259 21.02 -1.31 -14.96
CA GLU A 259 22.15 -0.70 -14.30
C GLU A 259 21.76 0.67 -13.76
N VAL A 260 22.31 0.96 -12.59
CA VAL A 260 22.29 2.26 -11.92
C VAL A 260 22.67 3.36 -12.91
N PRO A 261 21.83 4.37 -13.17
CA PRO A 261 22.32 5.66 -13.63
C PRO A 261 23.12 6.26 -12.47
N ARG A 262 24.43 6.01 -12.53
CA ARG A 262 25.41 6.61 -11.66
C ARG A 262 25.48 8.09 -12.02
N ASP A 263 25.06 8.95 -11.12
CA ASP A 263 25.68 10.27 -11.04
C ASP A 263 26.97 10.16 -10.21
N THR A 264 27.96 9.46 -10.76
CA THR A 264 29.31 9.31 -10.16
C THR A 264 30.18 10.56 -10.31
N THR A 265 29.61 11.72 -10.67
CA THR A 265 30.40 12.95 -10.83
C THR A 265 30.53 13.77 -9.54
N THR A 266 29.82 13.41 -8.45
CA THR A 266 29.91 14.12 -7.16
C THR A 266 30.94 13.49 -6.21
N ALA A 267 32.19 13.36 -6.63
CA ALA A 267 33.28 12.87 -5.77
C ALA A 267 33.74 13.95 -4.75
N GLY A 268 32.83 14.46 -3.93
CA GLY A 268 33.15 15.13 -2.68
C GLY A 268 33.56 14.09 -1.64
N LYS A 269 34.58 14.35 -0.82
CA LYS A 269 34.92 13.48 0.31
C LYS A 269 33.74 13.49 1.29
N THR A 270 33.07 12.35 1.49
CA THR A 270 32.09 12.17 2.56
C THR A 270 32.79 12.33 3.91
N LEU A 271 32.20 13.11 4.81
CA LEU A 271 32.76 13.33 6.14
C LEU A 271 32.33 12.17 7.08
N PRO A 272 33.11 11.89 8.14
CA PRO A 272 32.71 10.90 9.15
C PRO A 272 31.29 11.14 9.72
N MET A 273 30.90 12.42 9.89
CA MET A 273 29.56 12.82 10.31
C MET A 273 28.46 12.35 9.37
N ASP A 274 28.72 12.32 8.06
CA ASP A 274 27.74 11.90 7.06
C ASP A 274 27.49 10.39 7.12
N SER A 275 28.56 9.61 7.28
CA SER A 275 28.47 8.17 7.49
C SER A 275 27.76 7.83 8.81
N LEU A 276 27.98 8.63 9.85
CA LEU A 276 27.24 8.51 11.11
C LEU A 276 25.76 8.81 10.93
N ALA A 277 25.39 9.90 10.22
CA ALA A 277 24.00 10.24 9.93
C ALA A 277 23.25 9.10 9.20
N ILE A 278 23.90 8.48 8.21
CA ILE A 278 23.36 7.29 7.52
C ILE A 278 23.17 6.12 8.49
N THR A 279 24.15 5.89 9.37
CA THR A 279 24.12 4.77 10.31
C THR A 279 22.98 4.92 11.33
N VAL A 280 22.82 6.11 11.93
CA VAL A 280 21.73 6.37 12.88
C VAL A 280 20.36 6.32 12.19
N THR A 281 20.27 6.80 10.93
CA THR A 281 19.05 6.66 10.11
C THR A 281 18.72 5.19 9.88
N ALA A 282 19.71 4.35 9.51
CA ALA A 282 19.49 2.93 9.30
C ALA A 282 18.97 2.21 10.56
N GLN A 283 19.46 2.60 11.74
CA GLN A 283 18.99 2.07 13.02
C GLN A 283 17.54 2.49 13.30
N LEU A 284 17.19 3.77 13.12
CA LEU A 284 15.81 4.24 13.21
C LEU A 284 14.89 3.43 12.29
N LEU A 285 15.28 3.23 11.03
CA LEU A 285 14.46 2.50 10.06
C LEU A 285 14.19 1.05 10.49
N GLN A 286 15.10 0.41 11.24
CA GLN A 286 14.85 -0.91 11.83
C GLN A 286 13.82 -0.83 12.97
N GLU A 287 13.89 0.18 13.84
CA GLU A 287 12.93 0.40 14.92
C GLU A 287 11.53 0.70 14.37
N VAL A 288 11.44 1.58 13.37
CA VAL A 288 10.21 1.91 12.63
C VAL A 288 9.63 0.67 11.93
N GLN A 289 10.47 -0.16 11.31
CA GLN A 289 10.04 -1.42 10.70
C GLN A 289 9.42 -2.37 11.74
N HIS A 290 10.04 -2.48 12.91
CA HIS A 290 9.53 -3.31 13.99
C HIS A 290 8.18 -2.78 14.51
N ALA A 291 8.05 -1.47 14.73
CA ALA A 291 6.79 -0.83 15.12
C ALA A 291 5.68 -1.07 14.08
N TYR A 292 6.00 -0.94 12.79
CA TYR A 292 5.06 -1.23 11.70
C TYR A 292 4.61 -2.69 11.67
N GLN A 293 5.54 -3.64 11.81
CA GLN A 293 5.24 -5.08 11.87
C GLN A 293 4.45 -5.49 13.12
N ALA A 294 4.62 -4.75 14.22
CA ALA A 294 3.82 -4.91 15.43
C ALA A 294 2.44 -4.24 15.33
N GLU A 295 2.20 -3.47 14.27
CA GLU A 295 1.05 -2.57 14.06
C GLU A 295 0.94 -1.48 15.15
N ASN A 296 2.07 -1.07 15.73
CA ASN A 296 2.13 0.05 16.66
C ASN A 296 2.40 1.36 15.89
N PHE A 297 1.38 1.83 15.17
CA PHE A 297 1.50 3.03 14.32
C PHE A 297 1.74 4.32 15.13
N HIS A 298 1.28 4.36 16.38
CA HIS A 298 1.58 5.46 17.28
C HIS A 298 3.07 5.56 17.63
N GLU A 299 3.69 4.43 18.00
CA GLU A 299 5.13 4.36 18.23
C GLU A 299 5.91 4.71 16.97
N MET A 300 5.46 4.22 15.81
CA MET A 300 6.05 4.57 14.53
C MET A 300 6.07 6.08 14.29
N TRP A 301 4.95 6.78 14.52
CA TRP A 301 4.87 8.24 14.44
C TRP A 301 5.82 8.93 15.43
N ALA A 302 5.87 8.46 16.67
CA ALA A 302 6.76 9.03 17.69
C ALA A 302 8.25 8.87 17.33
N LEU A 303 8.67 7.69 16.86
CA LEU A 303 10.04 7.44 16.42
C LEU A 303 10.44 8.39 15.28
N LEU A 304 9.59 8.50 14.26
CA LEU A 304 9.85 9.35 13.10
C LEU A 304 9.93 10.84 13.46
N THR A 305 8.95 11.33 14.23
CA THR A 305 8.89 12.75 14.62
C THR A 305 10.03 13.15 15.54
N ASN A 306 10.40 12.30 16.51
CA ASN A 306 11.54 12.55 17.39
C ASN A 306 12.85 12.63 16.61
N PHE A 307 13.12 11.65 15.73
CA PHE A 307 14.31 11.67 14.89
C PHE A 307 14.35 12.91 13.98
N CYS A 308 13.20 13.28 13.41
CA CYS A 308 13.12 14.46 12.57
C CYS A 308 13.43 15.75 13.36
N GLN A 309 12.86 15.92 14.56
CA GLN A 309 13.06 17.13 15.36
C GLN A 309 14.46 17.26 15.97
N ASP A 310 15.14 16.14 16.24
CA ASP A 310 16.48 16.13 16.82
C ASP A 310 17.55 15.95 15.73
N ASP A 311 17.69 14.73 15.22
CA ASP A 311 18.81 14.32 14.37
C ASP A 311 18.76 14.92 12.97
N LEU A 312 17.60 14.87 12.30
CA LEU A 312 17.47 15.41 10.94
C LEU A 312 17.57 16.93 10.92
N ARG A 313 16.91 17.60 11.88
CA ARG A 313 16.99 19.06 12.05
C ARG A 313 18.43 19.50 12.32
N PHE A 314 19.15 18.79 13.18
CA PHE A 314 20.57 19.04 13.41
C PHE A 314 21.37 18.91 12.12
N TYR A 315 21.22 17.78 11.41
CA TYR A 315 21.97 17.52 10.19
C TYR A 315 21.69 18.57 9.10
N SER A 316 20.42 18.98 8.92
CA SER A 316 20.00 20.04 8.00
C SER A 316 20.73 21.36 8.29
N ARG A 317 20.76 21.81 9.56
CA ARG A 317 21.47 23.04 9.94
C ARG A 317 22.96 23.02 9.64
N THR A 318 23.59 21.85 9.68
CA THR A 318 25.03 21.78 9.37
C THR A 318 25.33 22.25 7.94
N MET A 319 24.37 22.20 7.02
CA MET A 319 24.52 22.61 5.62
C MET A 319 25.03 24.05 5.48
N GLU A 320 24.50 24.98 6.30
CA GLU A 320 24.89 26.40 6.26
C GLU A 320 26.39 26.61 6.50
N SER A 321 26.99 25.76 7.31
CA SER A 321 28.40 25.84 7.72
C SER A 321 29.36 25.03 6.84
N ARG A 322 28.86 24.29 5.84
CA ARG A 322 29.71 23.38 5.06
C ARG A 322 30.53 24.10 3.98
N PRO A 323 31.80 23.71 3.78
CA PRO A 323 32.57 24.11 2.60
C PRO A 323 31.88 23.67 1.30
N THR A 324 32.00 24.49 0.26
CA THR A 324 31.42 24.21 -1.08
C THR A 324 31.88 22.88 -1.68
N THR A 325 33.06 22.39 -1.30
CA THR A 325 33.63 21.11 -1.76
C THR A 325 32.94 19.88 -1.19
N THR A 326 32.27 19.99 -0.04
CA THR A 326 31.55 18.87 0.62
C THR A 326 30.05 19.10 0.69
N LEU A 327 29.58 20.34 0.47
CA LEU A 327 28.16 20.72 0.54
C LEU A 327 27.28 19.88 -0.40
N ARG A 328 27.67 19.69 -1.67
CA ARG A 328 26.86 18.89 -2.63
C ARG A 328 26.70 17.44 -2.20
N ALA A 329 27.77 16.81 -1.71
CA ALA A 329 27.69 15.44 -1.19
C ALA A 329 26.72 15.38 0.01
N ALA A 330 26.79 16.37 0.90
CA ALA A 330 25.91 16.49 2.07
C ALA A 330 24.44 16.70 1.70
N GLN A 331 24.15 17.55 0.71
CA GLN A 331 22.80 17.78 0.18
C GLN A 331 22.23 16.50 -0.45
N SER A 332 23.03 15.76 -1.22
CA SER A 332 22.62 14.46 -1.76
C SER A 332 22.23 13.49 -0.65
N MET A 333 23.00 13.44 0.44
CA MET A 333 22.71 12.57 1.58
C MET A 333 21.48 13.03 2.36
N LEU A 334 21.29 14.33 2.58
CA LEU A 334 20.10 14.89 3.21
C LEU A 334 18.84 14.57 2.39
N SER A 335 18.92 14.70 1.05
CA SER A 335 17.83 14.33 0.14
C SER A 335 17.46 12.85 0.26
N GLU A 336 18.46 11.96 0.26
CA GLU A 336 18.21 10.52 0.41
C GLU A 336 17.61 10.15 1.77
N ILE A 337 18.19 10.66 2.88
CA ILE A 337 17.68 10.43 4.23
C ILE A 337 16.23 10.91 4.34
N THR A 338 15.95 12.12 3.87
CA THR A 338 14.59 12.69 3.94
C THR A 338 13.62 11.89 3.09
N THR A 339 14.02 11.44 1.89
CA THR A 339 13.20 10.59 1.02
C THR A 339 12.81 9.28 1.69
N VAL A 340 13.76 8.57 2.32
CA VAL A 340 13.44 7.31 3.00
C VAL A 340 12.57 7.52 4.25
N LEU A 341 12.71 8.65 4.94
CA LEU A 341 11.82 9.02 6.05
C LEU A 341 10.41 9.32 5.56
N LEU A 342 10.24 10.10 4.49
CA LEU A 342 8.92 10.40 3.91
C LEU A 342 8.20 9.12 3.46
N GLN A 343 8.92 8.12 2.93
CA GLN A 343 8.34 6.81 2.62
C GLN A 343 7.76 6.12 3.86
N ARG A 344 8.35 6.34 5.06
CA ARG A 344 7.81 5.83 6.34
C ARG A 344 6.68 6.70 6.88
N PHE A 345 6.66 7.99 6.60
CA PHE A 345 5.51 8.84 6.91
C PHE A 345 4.29 8.50 6.05
N ALA A 346 4.47 8.05 4.80
CA ALA A 346 3.41 7.88 3.81
C ALA A 346 2.17 7.09 4.27
N PRO A 347 2.26 5.96 5.01
CA PRO A 347 1.07 5.26 5.51
C PRO A 347 0.32 6.03 6.61
N LEU A 348 1.01 6.90 7.35
CA LEU A 348 0.46 7.65 8.47
C LEU A 348 -0.12 8.98 7.98
N THR A 349 0.71 9.76 7.28
CA THR A 349 0.44 11.11 6.79
C THR A 349 0.69 11.20 5.28
N PRO A 350 -0.20 10.61 4.46
CA PRO A 350 0.00 10.54 3.01
C PRO A 350 0.12 11.92 2.34
N PHE A 351 -0.65 12.93 2.78
CA PHE A 351 -0.63 14.24 2.12
C PHE A 351 0.68 14.98 2.38
N LEU A 352 1.17 14.96 3.62
CA LEU A 352 2.48 15.48 3.99
C LEU A 352 3.61 14.80 3.20
N ALA A 353 3.59 13.46 3.18
CA ALA A 353 4.64 12.67 2.56
C ALA A 353 4.75 12.92 1.05
N GLU A 354 3.62 12.89 0.35
CA GLU A 354 3.56 13.15 -1.10
C GLU A 354 3.96 14.59 -1.43
N HIS A 355 3.48 15.56 -0.65
CA HIS A 355 3.81 16.98 -0.88
C HIS A 355 5.32 17.22 -0.84
N PHE A 356 5.99 16.78 0.22
CA PHE A 356 7.42 17.03 0.38
C PHE A 356 8.28 16.14 -0.52
N TYR A 357 7.85 14.92 -0.82
CA TYR A 357 8.57 14.06 -1.76
C TYR A 357 8.71 14.71 -3.13
N ARG A 358 7.63 15.35 -3.62
CA ARG A 358 7.66 16.12 -4.88
C ARG A 358 8.57 17.34 -4.86
N LEU A 359 8.91 17.88 -3.69
CA LEU A 359 9.78 19.03 -3.56
C LEU A 359 11.27 18.67 -3.46
N ILE A 360 11.58 17.48 -2.91
CA ILE A 360 12.96 17.14 -2.54
C ILE A 360 13.57 15.99 -3.34
N SER A 361 12.76 15.20 -4.06
CA SER A 361 13.24 14.05 -4.83
C SER A 361 13.43 14.41 -6.29
N VAL A 362 14.61 14.11 -6.86
CA VAL A 362 14.84 14.27 -8.31
C VAL A 362 13.78 13.50 -9.12
N GLU A 363 13.42 12.27 -8.71
CA GLU A 363 12.36 11.48 -9.35
C GLU A 363 11.00 12.17 -9.22
N GLY A 364 10.66 12.69 -8.04
CA GLY A 364 9.40 13.38 -7.79
C GLY A 364 9.25 14.72 -8.54
N ILE A 365 10.37 15.35 -8.93
CA ILE A 365 10.36 16.61 -9.68
C ILE A 365 10.43 16.35 -11.20
N THR A 366 11.10 15.29 -11.63
CA THR A 366 11.33 14.97 -13.07
C THR A 366 10.28 14.03 -13.67
N SER A 367 9.45 13.39 -12.85
CA SER A 367 8.42 12.45 -13.29
C SER A 367 7.15 12.61 -12.46
N ASP A 368 6.00 12.23 -13.02
CA ASP A 368 4.72 12.12 -12.27
C ASP A 368 4.73 10.97 -11.23
N HIS A 369 5.91 10.53 -10.77
CA HIS A 369 6.05 9.47 -9.79
C HIS A 369 5.61 9.94 -8.41
N SER A 370 4.64 9.22 -7.85
CA SER A 370 4.16 9.42 -6.49
C SER A 370 4.97 8.59 -5.52
N ILE A 371 5.13 9.09 -4.29
CA ILE A 371 5.80 8.35 -3.21
C ILE A 371 5.13 6.98 -2.95
N PHE A 372 3.83 6.87 -3.22
CA PHE A 372 3.05 5.64 -3.01
C PHE A 372 3.35 4.54 -4.03
N GLN A 373 4.08 4.84 -5.11
CA GLN A 373 4.53 3.86 -6.10
C GLN A 373 5.90 3.27 -5.75
N GLY A 374 6.61 3.85 -4.77
CA GLY A 374 7.91 3.35 -4.32
C GLY A 374 7.81 2.09 -3.47
N ASN A 375 8.82 1.23 -3.50
CA ASN A 375 8.86 0.07 -2.61
C ASN A 375 9.16 0.49 -1.17
N TRP A 376 8.45 -0.09 -0.21
CA TRP A 376 8.71 0.04 1.23
C TRP A 376 10.16 -0.30 1.61
N HIS A 377 10.77 -1.21 0.84
CA HIS A 377 12.13 -1.70 1.03
C HIS A 377 13.15 -1.11 0.04
N SER A 378 12.82 -0.02 -0.68
CA SER A 378 13.73 0.58 -1.64
C SER A 378 15.00 1.00 -0.91
N ARG A 379 16.01 0.15 -1.01
CA ARG A 379 17.35 0.36 -0.47
C ARG A 379 17.86 1.62 -1.15
N SER A 380 17.99 2.73 -0.41
CA SER A 380 19.02 3.69 -0.83
C SER A 380 20.32 2.88 -0.93
N PRO A 381 21.06 2.92 -2.05
CA PRO A 381 22.34 2.22 -2.16
C PRO A 381 23.33 2.63 -1.05
N LEU A 382 23.20 3.86 -0.53
CA LEU A 382 23.99 4.40 0.57
C LEU A 382 23.58 3.81 1.94
N ILE A 383 22.29 3.54 2.14
CA ILE A 383 21.75 3.01 3.41
C ILE A 383 21.74 1.47 3.42
N GLY A 384 21.55 0.84 2.27
CA GLY A 384 21.37 -0.60 2.07
C GLY A 384 22.59 -1.46 2.45
N GLN A 385 23.81 -0.90 2.37
CA GLN A 385 25.02 -1.61 2.83
C GLN A 385 25.13 -1.68 4.36
N SER A 386 24.53 -0.74 5.10
CA SER A 386 24.60 -0.64 6.56
C SER A 386 23.43 -1.31 7.31
N LEU A 387 22.40 -1.79 6.60
CA LEU A 387 21.25 -2.46 7.21
C LEU A 387 21.54 -3.92 7.65
N GLN A 388 22.75 -4.44 7.41
CA GLN A 388 23.16 -5.77 7.89
C GLN A 388 23.66 -5.69 9.35
N PRO A 389 23.02 -6.38 10.30
CA PRO A 389 23.35 -6.25 11.71
C PRO A 389 24.66 -6.95 12.07
N SER A 390 25.56 -6.22 12.71
CA SER A 390 26.36 -6.79 13.79
C SER A 390 25.85 -6.16 15.09
N ASP A 391 25.23 -6.96 15.96
CA ASP A 391 24.50 -6.52 17.17
C ASP A 391 25.35 -5.75 18.21
N VAL A 392 26.64 -5.57 17.96
CA VAL A 392 27.61 -4.92 18.86
C VAL A 392 27.80 -3.42 18.56
N LYS A 393 27.35 -2.89 17.40
CA LYS A 393 27.66 -1.51 16.96
C LYS A 393 26.54 -0.47 17.08
N LYS A 394 25.36 -0.83 17.62
CA LYS A 394 24.19 0.07 17.63
C LYS A 394 24.37 1.24 18.59
N ASP A 395 24.70 0.93 19.84
CA ASP A 395 24.80 1.93 20.91
C ASP A 395 26.02 2.84 20.75
N GLU A 396 27.11 2.31 20.19
CA GLU A 396 28.32 3.08 19.90
C GLU A 396 28.06 4.19 18.88
N ALA A 397 27.39 3.90 17.77
CA ALA A 397 27.12 4.90 16.74
C ALA A 397 26.15 6.01 17.21
N LYS A 398 25.14 5.68 18.03
CA LYS A 398 24.28 6.71 18.64
C LYS A 398 25.08 7.59 19.62
N ALA A 399 25.93 6.99 20.45
CA ALA A 399 26.76 7.75 21.38
C ALA A 399 27.76 8.68 20.67
N GLU A 400 28.39 8.19 19.60
CA GLU A 400 29.27 9.00 18.74
C GLU A 400 28.50 10.14 18.07
N TRP A 401 27.29 9.88 17.59
CA TRP A 401 26.43 10.91 17.01
C TRP A 401 26.06 12.02 18.02
N GLU A 402 25.70 11.65 19.25
CA GLU A 402 25.45 12.61 20.34
C GLU A 402 26.70 13.41 20.73
N GLU A 403 27.90 12.83 20.61
CA GLU A 403 29.14 13.57 20.80
C GLU A 403 29.37 14.57 19.66
N VAL A 404 29.08 14.20 18.42
CA VAL A 404 29.15 15.12 17.26
C VAL A 404 28.18 16.30 17.44
N LYS A 405 26.93 16.06 17.84
CA LYS A 405 25.94 17.12 18.12
C LYS A 405 26.46 18.09 19.18
N ARG A 406 26.90 17.57 20.33
CA ARG A 406 27.47 18.38 21.42
C ARG A 406 28.72 19.17 21.01
N ALA A 407 29.60 18.57 20.22
CA ALA A 407 30.82 19.23 19.75
C ALA A 407 30.54 20.34 18.73
N TYR A 408 29.47 20.21 17.96
CA TYR A 408 29.00 21.26 17.04
C TYR A 408 28.38 22.42 17.82
N ASP A 409 27.46 22.14 18.74
CA ASP A 409 26.79 23.16 19.58
C ASP A 409 27.78 23.95 20.46
N ALA A 410 28.89 23.33 20.87
CA ALA A 410 29.95 24.01 21.61
C ALA A 410 30.81 24.95 20.75
N LYS A 411 30.74 24.85 19.41
CA LYS A 411 31.50 25.66 18.45
C LYS A 411 30.67 26.77 17.81
N SER A 412 29.36 26.58 17.70
CA SER A 412 28.38 27.61 17.30
C SER A 412 28.13 28.59 18.43
#